data_AF-A0A7W1ASV6-F1
#
_entry.id   AF-A0A7W1ASV6-F1
#
_cell.length_a   1.000
_cell.length_b   1.000
_cell.length_c   1.000
_cell.angle_alpha   90.00
_cell.angle_beta   90.00
_cell.angle_gamma   90.00
#
_symmetry.space_group_name_H-M   'P 1'
#
loop_
_entity.id
_entity.type
_entity.pdbx_description
1 polymer ?
#
loop_
_entity_poly.entity_id
_entity_poly.type
_entity_poly.pdbx_seq_one_letter_code
_entity_poly.pdbx_strand_id
1 'polypeptide(L)' 'MLALLLCEDRGCRAAFEAEGSAEAIEELLCEDCGGVLHAVGYADAEPRRGRHGGAAEVRRAA' A
#
# COMPACT_ATOMS: atom_id res chain seq x y z
N MET A 1 6.98 -4.83 6.19
CA MET A 1 5.60 -5.35 6.32
C MET A 1 4.97 -5.27 4.95
N LEU A 2 4.16 -6.26 4.56
CA LEU A 2 3.38 -6.22 3.33
C LEU A 2 1.92 -5.91 3.69
N ALA A 3 1.25 -5.05 2.92
CA ALA A 3 -0.15 -4.70 3.10
C ALA A 3 -0.90 -4.82 1.79
N LEU A 4 -2.14 -5.31 1.85
CA LEU A 4 -3.12 -5.22 0.77
C LEU A 4 -3.96 -3.98 0.99
N LEU A 5 -4.01 -3.11 -0.01
CA LEU A 5 -4.73 -1.84 0.03
C LEU A 5 -5.89 -1.84 -0.96
N LEU A 6 -7.01 -1.23 -0.59
CA LEU A 6 -8.13 -0.97 -1.48
C LEU A 6 -8.43 0.54 -1.52
N CYS A 7 -8.80 1.02 -2.70
CA CYS A 7 -9.40 2.35 -2.84
C CYS A 7 -10.90 2.26 -2.54
N GLU A 8 -11.39 3.07 -1.59
CA GLU A 8 -12.82 3.11 -1.22
C GLU A 8 -13.59 4.28 -1.87
N ASP A 9 -12.96 5.02 -2.78
CA ASP A 9 -13.60 6.13 -3.47
C ASP A 9 -14.72 5.66 -4.40
N ARG A 10 -15.83 6.42 -4.47
CA ARG A 10 -17.06 6.03 -5.18
C ARG A 10 -16.83 5.95 -6.69
N GLY A 11 -16.40 4.79 -7.17
CA GLY A 11 -16.18 4.49 -8.58
C GLY A 11 -14.80 3.92 -8.88
N CYS A 12 -13.86 4.01 -7.95
CA CYS A 12 -12.57 3.36 -8.04
C CYS A 12 -12.62 2.02 -7.30
N ARG A 13 -12.25 0.93 -7.97
CA ARG A 13 -12.13 -0.42 -7.38
C ARG A 13 -10.73 -0.98 -7.56
N ALA A 14 -9.73 -0.11 -7.51
CA ALA A 14 -8.33 -0.50 -7.61
C ALA A 14 -7.85 -1.15 -6.31
N ALA A 15 -7.02 -2.17 -6.46
CA ALA A 15 -6.35 -2.86 -5.38
C ALA A 15 -4.83 -2.72 -5.55
N PHE A 16 -4.12 -2.59 -4.43
CA PHE A 16 -2.67 -2.40 -4.42
C PHE A 16 -2.03 -3.30 -3.36
N GLU A 17 -0.77 -3.64 -3.61
CA GLU A 17 0.13 -4.20 -2.62
C GLU A 17 1.14 -3.13 -2.24
N ALA A 18 1.35 -2.92 -0.94
CA ALA A 18 2.37 -2.02 -0.44
C ALA A 18 3.34 -2.75 0.49
N GLU A 19 4.63 -2.52 0.33
CA GLU A 19 5.68 -3.02 1.21
C GLU A 19 6.36 -1.83 1.89
N GLY A 20 6.36 -1.79 3.22
CA GLY A 20 6.89 -0.64 3.96
C GLY A 20 6.67 -0.72 5.48
N SER A 21 6.84 0.41 6.15
CA SER A 21 6.33 0.64 7.51
C SER A 21 4.84 0.98 7.46
N ALA A 22 4.11 0.72 8.55
CA ALA A 22 2.68 1.04 8.63
C ALA A 22 2.41 2.53 8.36
N GLU A 23 3.21 3.41 8.99
CA GLU A 23 3.11 4.87 8.81
C GLU A 23 3.24 5.28 7.33
N ALA A 24 4.20 4.73 6.60
CA ALA A 24 4.41 5.04 5.19
C ALA A 24 3.30 4.47 4.29
N ILE A 25 2.66 3.37 4.70
CA ILE A 25 1.56 2.74 3.98
C ILE A 25 0.26 3.54 4.17
N GLU A 26 0.01 4.08 5.36
CA GLU A 26 -1.19 4.86 5.68
C GLU A 26 -1.26 6.20 4.93
N GLU A 27 -0.12 6.71 4.45
CA GLU A 27 -0.03 7.95 3.66
C GLU A 27 -0.24 7.73 2.15
N LEU A 28 -0.46 6.49 1.68
CA LEU A 28 -0.58 6.19 0.26
C LEU A 28 -1.94 6.60 -0.34
N LEU A 29 -1.88 7.14 -1.56
CA LEU A 29 -3.03 7.54 -2.35
C LEU A 29 -3.16 6.67 -3.61
N CYS A 30 -4.40 6.47 -4.05
CA CYS A 30 -4.73 5.75 -5.26
C CYS A 30 -4.22 6.52 -6.49
N GLU A 31 -3.42 5.88 -7.34
CA GLU A 31 -2.89 6.53 -8.55
C GLU A 31 -3.96 6.90 -9.59
N ASP A 32 -5.13 6.24 -9.55
CA ASP A 32 -6.22 6.46 -10.53
C ASP A 32 -7.11 7.65 -10.19
N CYS A 33 -7.43 7.84 -8.91
CA CYS A 33 -8.41 8.85 -8.46
C CYS A 33 -7.87 9.81 -7.41
N GLY A 34 -6.66 9.59 -6.89
CA GLY A 34 -6.08 10.38 -5.79
C GLY A 34 -6.76 10.15 -4.42
N GLY A 35 -7.70 9.21 -4.33
CA GLY A 35 -8.38 8.86 -3.08
C GLY A 35 -7.45 8.14 -2.10
N VAL A 36 -7.78 8.18 -0.81
CA VAL A 36 -7.02 7.49 0.23
C VAL A 36 -7.10 5.98 0.04
N LEU A 37 -5.96 5.30 0.17
CA LEU A 37 -5.91 3.84 0.18
C LEU A 37 -6.03 3.32 1.61
N HIS A 38 -6.88 2.32 1.81
CA HIS A 38 -7.07 1.68 3.12
C HIS A 38 -6.49 0.26 3.10
N ALA A 39 -5.66 -0.04 4.09
CA ALA A 39 -5.16 -1.38 4.28
C ALA A 39 -6.26 -2.32 4.79
N VAL A 40 -6.56 -3.35 4.02
CA VAL A 40 -7.56 -4.39 4.37
C VAL A 40 -6.92 -5.64 4.95
N GLY A 41 -5.59 -5.76 4.89
CA GLY A 41 -4.86 -6.85 5.50
C GLY A 41 -3.37 -6.59 5.50
N TYR A 42 -2.70 -7.03 6.56
CA TYR A 42 -1.26 -7.00 6.70
C TYR A 42 -0.71 -8.42 6.72
N ALA A 43 0.37 -8.64 5.99
CA ALA A 43 1.19 -9.84 6.08
C ALA A 43 2.56 -9.44 6.63
N ASP A 44 2.98 -10.10 7.68
CA ASP A 44 4.37 -10.06 8.17
C ASP A 44 5.26 -10.83 7.19
N ALA A 45 5.54 -10.22 6.04
CA ALA A 45 6.65 -10.60 5.21
C ALA A 45 7.94 -10.17 5.93
N GLU A 46 8.86 -11.10 6.17
CA GLU A 46 10.18 -10.75 6.69
C GLU A 46 10.77 -9.64 5.80
N PRO A 47 11.21 -8.51 6.38
CA PRO A 47 11.69 -7.40 5.59
C PRO A 47 12.87 -7.90 4.76
N ARG A 48 12.73 -7.83 3.42
CA ARG A 48 13.85 -8.12 2.53
C ARG A 48 14.97 -7.17 2.95
N ARG A 49 16.06 -7.73 3.52
CA ARG A 49 17.23 -6.96 3.94
C ARG A 49 17.85 -6.30 2.71
N GLY A 50 17.37 -5.11 2.38
CA GLY A 50 17.64 -4.48 1.10
C GLY A 50 17.26 -3.01 1.08
N ARG A 51 18.10 -2.20 1.74
CA ARG A 51 18.42 -0.81 1.38
C ARG A 51 17.28 0.24 1.40
N HIS A 52 17.40 1.13 2.39
CA HIS A 52 16.93 2.53 2.43
C HIS A 52 15.48 2.82 2.86
N GLY A 53 15.33 3.18 4.14
CA GLY A 53 14.74 4.45 4.56
C GLY A 53 13.30 4.77 4.12
N GLY A 54 12.34 4.45 4.99
CA GLY A 54 11.11 5.23 5.20
C GLY A 54 10.06 5.27 4.08
N ALA A 55 10.37 4.88 2.86
CA ALA A 55 9.42 4.90 1.76
C ALA A 55 8.70 3.54 1.63
N ALA A 56 7.38 3.56 1.52
CA ALA A 56 6.60 2.38 1.12
C ALA A 56 6.70 2.20 -0.40
N GLU A 57 7.00 0.98 -0.84
CA GLU A 57 6.89 0.59 -2.24
C GLU A 57 5.46 0.13 -2.51
N VAL A 58 4.76 0.76 -3.46
CA VAL A 58 3.37 0.42 -3.83
C VAL A 58 3.30 -0.08 -5.26
N ARG A 59 2.50 -1.13 -5.50
CA ARG A 59 2.22 -1.66 -6.84
C ARG A 59 0.75 -2.06 -6.96
N ARG A 60 0.18 -1.93 -8.15
CA ARG A 60 -1.18 -2.40 -8.42
C ARG A 60 -1.25 -3.92 -8.36
N ALA A 61 -2.25 -4.43 -7.65
CA ALA A 61 -2.57 -5.86 -7.65
C ALA A 61 -3.28 -6.22 -8.96
N ALA A 62 -2.82 -7.28 -9.63
CA ALA A 62 -3.32 -7.73 -10.93
C ALA A 62 -4.58 -8.60 -10.83
#